data_AF-A0A563DRZ8-F1
#
_entry.id   AF-A0A563DRZ8-F1
#
_cell.length_a   1.000
_cell.length_b   1.000
_cell.length_c   1.000
_cell.angle_alpha   90.00
_cell.angle_beta   90.00
_cell.angle_gamma   90.00
#
_symmetry.space_group_name_H-M   'P 1'
#
loop_
_entity.id
_entity.type
_entity.pdbx_description
1 polymer ?
#
loop_
_entity_poly.entity_id
_entity_poly.type
_entity_poly.pdbx_seq_one_letter_code
_entity_poly.pdbx_strand_id
1 'polypeptide(L)' 'MTRQTTVRIPEELADQAEAVARVRGTSVNALIVESLASEVERVRGDKDFTSRARKLLERDKELLDRLAAQ' A
#
# COMPACT_ATOMS: atom_id res chain seq x y z
N MET A 1 11.63 11.47 4.13
CA MET A 1 10.56 12.07 4.95
C MET A 1 9.61 10.98 5.39
N THR A 2 9.12 11.01 6.63
CA THR A 2 8.14 10.06 7.16
C THR A 2 6.80 10.78 7.40
N ARG A 3 5.70 10.11 7.08
CA ARG A 3 4.33 10.60 7.36
C ARG A 3 3.74 9.75 8.46
N GLN A 4 3.28 10.37 9.55
CA GLN A 4 2.55 9.67 10.59
C GLN A 4 1.14 9.31 10.09
N THR A 5 0.77 8.03 10.28
CA THR A 5 -0.53 7.49 9.88
C THR A 5 -1.05 6.62 11.01
N THR A 6 -2.33 6.73 11.35
CA THR A 6 -2.99 5.86 12.35
C THR A 6 -3.80 4.81 11.61
N VAL A 7 -3.58 3.54 11.91
CA VAL A 7 -4.28 2.40 11.29
C VAL A 7 -5.07 1.67 12.37
N ARG A 8 -6.33 1.34 12.09
CA ARG A 8 -7.12 0.44 12.93
C ARG A 8 -6.98 -0.98 12.39
N ILE A 9 -6.43 -1.86 13.21
CA ILE A 9 -6.30 -3.28 12.89
C ILE A 9 -7.15 -4.10 13.88
N PRO A 10 -7.71 -5.24 13.46
CA PRO A 10 -8.36 -6.17 14.37
C PRO A 10 -7.40 -6.61 15.48
N GLU A 11 -7.94 -6.82 16.69
CA GLU A 11 -7.18 -7.19 17.89
C GLU A 11 -6.32 -8.44 17.66
N GLU A 12 -6.91 -9.50 17.11
CA GLU A 12 -6.19 -10.75 16.81
C GLU A 12 -4.99 -10.52 15.88
N LEU A 13 -5.13 -9.66 14.87
CA LEU A 13 -4.04 -9.34 13.96
C LEU A 13 -2.95 -8.51 14.66
N ALA A 14 -3.32 -7.64 15.58
CA ALA A 14 -2.38 -6.87 16.38
C ALA A 14 -1.52 -7.80 17.26
N ASP A 15 -2.15 -8.75 17.94
CA ASP A 15 -1.46 -9.72 18.81
C ASP A 15 -0.49 -10.59 18.01
N GLN A 16 -0.93 -11.09 16.86
CA GLN A 16 -0.09 -11.87 15.96
C GLN A 16 1.10 -11.05 15.43
N ALA A 17 0.86 -9.80 15.02
CA ALA A 17 1.92 -8.92 14.56
C ALA A 17 2.95 -8.60 15.67
N GLU A 18 2.50 -8.42 16.91
CA GLU A 18 3.37 -8.22 18.06
C GLU A 18 4.23 -9.45 18.34
N ALA A 19 3.63 -10.65 18.35
CA ALA A 19 4.37 -11.90 18.54
C ALA A 19 5.46 -12.07 17.47
N VAL A 20 5.12 -11.84 16.20
CA VAL A 20 6.07 -11.93 15.08
C VAL A 20 7.19 -10.89 15.22
N ALA A 21 6.84 -9.63 15.51
CA ALA A 21 7.81 -8.56 15.68
C ALA A 21 8.78 -8.86 16.83
N ARG A 22 8.25 -9.34 17.95
CA ARG A 22 9.04 -9.71 19.14
C ARG A 22 10.01 -10.84 18.85
N VAL A 23 9.56 -11.91 18.19
CA VAL A 23 10.44 -13.04 17.80
C VAL A 23 11.55 -12.58 16.86
N ARG A 24 11.25 -11.62 15.97
CA ARG A 24 12.24 -11.03 15.05
C ARG A 24 13.14 -9.97 15.70
N GLY A 25 12.91 -9.62 16.98
CA GLY A 25 13.65 -8.56 17.65
C GLY A 25 13.40 -7.16 17.07
N THR A 26 12.23 -6.94 16.47
CA THR A 26 11.83 -5.68 15.83
C THR A 26 10.56 -5.11 16.44
N SER A 27 10.13 -3.94 15.98
CA SER A 27 8.86 -3.32 16.39
C SER A 27 7.72 -3.67 15.44
N VAL A 28 6.48 -3.63 15.94
CA VAL A 28 5.28 -3.77 15.11
C VAL A 28 5.27 -2.74 13.98
N ASN A 29 5.71 -1.51 14.25
CA ASN A 29 5.84 -0.49 13.22
C ASN A 29 6.81 -0.90 12.10
N ALA A 30 7.99 -1.41 12.45
CA ALA A 30 8.95 -1.87 11.45
C ALA A 30 8.41 -3.06 10.64
N LEU A 31 7.72 -4.00 11.29
CA LEU A 31 7.04 -5.12 10.63
C LEU A 31 5.97 -4.65 9.63
N ILE A 32 5.15 -3.66 10.01
CA ILE A 32 4.13 -3.07 9.14
C ILE A 32 4.78 -2.38 7.93
N VAL A 33 5.83 -1.59 8.16
CA VAL A 33 6.55 -0.90 7.07
C VAL A 33 7.18 -1.91 6.09
N GLU A 34 7.83 -2.95 6.60
CA GLU A 34 8.44 -4.00 5.78
C GLU A 34 7.38 -4.74 4.95
N SER A 35 6.27 -5.11 5.59
CA SER A 35 5.17 -5.82 4.93
C SER A 35 4.53 -4.97 3.82
N LEU A 36 4.29 -3.68 4.08
CA LEU A 36 3.76 -2.75 3.08
C LEU A 36 4.74 -2.51 1.93
N ALA A 37 6.04 -2.39 2.22
CA ALA A 37 7.05 -2.23 1.18
C ALA A 37 7.12 -3.47 0.27
N SER A 38 7.10 -4.67 0.87
CA SER A 38 7.08 -5.94 0.14
C SER A 38 5.82 -6.08 -0.72
N GLU A 39 4.66 -5.70 -0.20
CA GLU A 39 3.40 -5.67 -0.93
C GLU A 39 3.47 -4.76 -2.16
N VAL A 40 3.96 -3.53 -1.97
CA VAL A 40 4.11 -2.55 -3.06
C VAL A 40 5.05 -3.06 -4.14
N GLU A 41 6.19 -3.65 -3.78
CA GLU A 41 7.12 -4.22 -4.75
C GLU A 41 6.53 -5.42 -5.48
N ARG A 42 5.79 -6.29 -4.79
CA ARG A 42 5.08 -7.41 -5.43
C ARG A 42 4.08 -6.91 -6.47
N VAL A 43 3.30 -5.90 -6.12
CA VAL A 43 2.31 -5.30 -7.01
C VAL A 43 2.98 -4.56 -8.18
N ARG A 44 4.13 -3.90 -7.97
CA ARG A 44 4.92 -3.30 -9.06
C ARG A 44 5.45 -4.34 -10.05
N GLY A 45 5.83 -5.52 -9.56
CA GLY A 45 6.25 -6.65 -10.39
C GLY A 45 5.11 -7.26 -11.22
N ASP A 46 3.86 -7.06 -10.80
CA ASP A 46 2.67 -7.52 -11.51
C ASP A 46 2.36 -6.59 -12.71
N LYS A 47 2.77 -7.04 -13.90
CA LYS A 47 2.55 -6.33 -15.16
C LYS A 47 1.08 -6.18 -15.51
N ASP A 48 0.22 -7.12 -15.11
CA ASP A 48 -1.21 -7.09 -15.37
C ASP A 48 -1.93 -6.11 -14.44
N PHE A 49 -1.52 -6.04 -13.18
CA PHE A 49 -1.97 -5.01 -12.26
C PHE A 49 -1.57 -3.61 -12.75
N THR A 50 -0.31 -3.43 -13.13
CA THR A 50 0.21 -2.14 -13.60
C THR A 50 -0.43 -1.70 -14.92
N SER A 51 -0.70 -2.63 -15.83
CA SER A 51 -1.40 -2.36 -17.10
C SER A 51 -2.84 -1.90 -16.87
N ARG A 52 -3.57 -2.55 -15.94
CA ARG A 52 -4.93 -2.13 -15.56
C ARG A 52 -4.93 -0.75 -14.91
N ALA A 53 -4.01 -0.50 -13.98
CA ALA A 53 -3.87 0.80 -13.33
C ALA A 53 -3.56 1.91 -14.35
N ARG A 54 -2.65 1.67 -15.30
CA ARG A 54 -2.34 2.62 -16.39
C ARG A 54 -3.56 2.92 -17.26
N LYS A 55 -4.33 1.90 -17.66
CA LYS A 55 -5.55 2.09 -18.45
C LYS A 55 -6.60 2.93 -17.71
N LEU A 56 -6.74 2.74 -16.40
CA LEU A 56 -7.66 3.54 -15.58
C LEU A 56 -7.23 5.00 -15.55
N LEU A 57 -5.94 5.25 -15.29
CA LEU A 57 -5.38 6.61 -15.22
C LEU A 57 -5.46 7.37 -16.55
N GLU A 58 -5.22 6.71 -17.68
CA GLU A 58 -5.39 7.34 -19.01
C GLU A 58 -6.85 7.75 -19.23
N ARG A 59 -7.80 6.89 -18.86
CA ARG A 59 -9.23 7.21 -18.94
C ARG A 59 -9.62 8.37 -18.04
N ASP A 60 -9.08 8.40 -16.82
CA ASP A 60 -9.35 9.49 -15.87
C ASP A 60 -8.74 10.80 -16.37
N LYS A 61 -7.57 10.76 -17.00
CA LYS A 61 -6.96 11.92 -17.65
C LYS A 61 -7.79 12.42 -18.83
N GLU A 62 -8.26 11.54 -19.71
CA GLU A 62 -9.16 11.90 -20.80
C GLU A 62 -10.47 12.54 -20.30
N LEU A 63 -11.00 12.07 -19.17
CA LEU A 63 -12.18 12.66 -18.53
C LEU A 63 -11.87 14.07 -17.99
N LEU A 64 -10.73 14.25 -17.33
CA LEU A 64 -10.29 15.57 -16.85
C LEU A 64 -10.07 16.55 -18.00
N ASP A 65 -9.43 16.13 -19.10
CA ASP A 65 -9.21 16.97 -20.27
C ASP A 65 -10.54 17.41 -20.91
N ARG A 66 -11.55 16.53 -20.95
CA ARG A 66 -12.90 16.87 -21.43
C ARG A 66 -13.64 17.84 -20.50
N LEU A 67 -13.43 17.73 -19.19
CA LEU A 67 -14.06 18.61 -18.20
C LEU A 67 -13.37 19.98 -18.15
N ALA A 68 -12.06 20.04 -18.36
CA ALA A 68 -11.29 21.29 -18.40
C ALA A 68 -11.46 22.08 -19.70
N ALA A 69 -11.92 21.44 -20.77
CA ALA A 69 -12.20 22.07 -22.07
C ALA A 69 -13.62 22.71 -22.15
N GLN A 70 -14.36 22.77 -21.04
CA GLN A 70 -15.63 23.50 -20.89
C GLN A 70 -15.43 24.85 -20.18
#